data_AF-A0A831T6X0-F1
#
_entry.id   AF-A0A831T6X0-F1
#
_cell.length_a   1.000
_cell.length_b   1.000
_cell.length_c   1.000
_cell.angle_alpha   90.00
_cell.angle_beta   90.00
_cell.angle_gamma   90.00
#
_symmetry.space_group_name_H-M   'P 1'
#
loop_
_entity.id
_entity.type
_entity.pdbx_description
1 polymer ?
#
loop_
_entity_poly.entity_id
_entity_poly.type
_entity_poly.pdbx_seq_one_letter_code
_entity_poly.pdbx_strand_id
1 'polypeptide(L)'
;MFFEFRSTLAFRVWGKTIGEHDWRLIRVHASPSRNAASRWPFLKGCCTCWSADLIAVGSDFADLLLNDPAVAEITQESPVMVQGGTLSNPQVRLAVGAPGTPTAAEIMAHEIGHTAQARRYRFLYLPLVGAVTRFGEGPRWWNRFENEASSIGQFGGIVPGSIEMSS
;
A
#
# COMPACT_ATOMS: atom_id res chain seq x y z
N MET A 1 -6.24 -15.35 16.20
CA MET A 1 -6.36 -16.14 14.96
C MET A 1 -4.97 -16.12 14.32
N PHE A 2 -4.21 -17.20 14.50
CA PHE A 2 -2.87 -17.33 13.91
C PHE A 2 -3.05 -17.85 12.49
N PHE A 3 -2.66 -17.05 11.50
CA PHE A 3 -2.62 -17.49 10.11
C PHE A 3 -1.30 -18.25 9.92
N GLU A 4 -1.41 -19.55 9.66
CA GLU A 4 -0.27 -20.40 9.30
C GLU A 4 0.02 -20.16 7.81
N PHE A 5 1.08 -19.41 7.53
CA PHE A 5 1.45 -19.08 6.15
C PHE A 5 2.36 -20.17 5.58
N ARG A 6 1.92 -20.88 4.54
CA ARG A 6 2.74 -21.85 3.78
C ARG A 6 3.42 -21.11 2.63
N SER A 7 4.75 -21.08 2.61
CA SER A 7 5.63 -20.29 1.74
C SER A 7 5.33 -18.79 1.71
N THR A 8 6.14 -17.99 2.39
CA THR A 8 5.98 -16.54 2.44
C THR A 8 7.14 -15.85 1.75
N LEU A 9 6.83 -15.17 0.64
CA LEU A 9 7.69 -14.12 0.14
C LEU A 9 7.58 -12.93 1.10
N ALA A 10 8.70 -12.47 1.62
CA ALA A 10 8.77 -11.29 2.46
C ALA A 10 9.88 -10.37 1.96
N PHE A 11 9.69 -9.07 2.11
CA PHE A 11 10.73 -8.08 1.83
C PHE A 11 10.50 -6.85 2.68
N ARG A 12 11.41 -5.88 2.61
CA ARG A 12 11.25 -4.59 3.28
C ARG A 12 11.18 -3.47 2.25
N VAL A 13 10.41 -2.46 2.59
CA VAL A 13 10.32 -1.22 1.81
C VAL A 13 10.63 -0.02 2.68
N TRP A 14 11.15 1.04 2.07
CA TRP A 14 11.21 2.35 2.69
C TRP A 14 9.87 3.05 2.54
N GLY A 15 9.30 3.50 3.66
CA GLY A 15 8.06 4.25 3.65
C GLY A 15 8.04 5.39 4.66
N LYS A 16 7.35 6.47 4.31
CA LYS A 16 7.02 7.56 5.23
C LYS A 16 5.76 8.29 4.77
N THR A 17 5.30 9.24 5.56
CA THR A 17 4.30 10.22 5.10
C THR A 17 4.96 11.53 4.67
N ILE A 18 4.23 12.36 3.92
CA ILE A 18 4.68 13.72 3.54
C ILE A 18 5.13 14.53 4.78
N GLY A 19 4.46 14.35 5.93
CA GLY A 19 4.79 15.06 7.18
C GLY A 19 5.88 14.40 8.02
N GLU A 20 6.36 13.22 7.65
CA GLU A 20 7.46 12.54 8.37
C GLU A 20 8.82 12.94 7.79
N HIS A 21 9.76 13.26 8.68
CA HIS A 21 11.16 13.52 8.32
C HIS A 21 11.92 12.23 8.03
N ASP A 22 11.79 11.24 8.92
CA ASP A 22 12.55 10.00 8.85
C ASP A 22 11.84 8.94 8.02
N TRP A 23 12.62 8.23 7.22
CA TRP A 23 12.19 7.02 6.53
C TRP A 23 12.09 5.84 7.48
N ARG A 24 11.10 4.97 7.24
CA ARG A 24 10.85 3.79 8.06
C ARG A 24 10.99 2.53 7.22
N LEU A 25 11.52 1.49 7.84
CA LEU A 25 11.47 0.14 7.31
C LEU A 25 10.08 -0.44 7.59
N ILE A 26 9.37 -0.79 6.53
CA ILE A 26 8.07 -1.45 6.61
C ILE A 26 8.24 -2.85 6.02
N ARG A 27 7.80 -3.86 6.77
CA ARG A 27 7.82 -5.26 6.31
C ARG A 27 6.66 -5.48 5.34
N VAL A 28 6.94 -6.06 4.19
CA VAL A 28 5.93 -6.52 3.26
C VAL A 28 5.89 -8.03 3.31
N HIS A 29 4.71 -8.59 3.53
CA HIS A 29 4.49 -10.02 3.63
C HIS A 29 3.49 -10.47 2.56
N ALA A 30 3.92 -11.33 1.66
CA ALA A 30 3.06 -11.89 0.64
C ALA A 30 2.30 -13.10 1.20
N SER A 31 0.97 -12.99 1.20
CA SER A 31 0.09 -14.11 1.51
C SER A 31 -0.09 -15.00 0.28
N PRO A 32 -0.01 -16.35 0.42
CA PRO A 32 -0.31 -17.30 -0.66
C PRO A 32 -1.78 -17.27 -1.05
N SER A 33 -2.63 -16.78 -0.16
CA SER A 33 -4.04 -16.57 -0.47
C SER A 33 -4.14 -15.40 -1.43
N ARG A 34 -4.29 -15.70 -2.72
CA ARG A 34 -4.82 -14.74 -3.70
C ARG A 34 -6.02 -14.07 -3.06
N ASN A 35 -6.02 -12.74 -2.97
CA ASN A 35 -7.19 -12.00 -2.52
C ASN A 35 -8.27 -11.98 -3.64
N ALA A 36 -8.45 -13.10 -4.35
CA ALA A 36 -9.40 -13.32 -5.44
C ALA A 36 -10.86 -13.24 -4.94
N ALA A 37 -11.08 -13.48 -3.63
CA ALA A 37 -12.37 -13.33 -2.97
C ALA A 37 -12.64 -11.90 -2.45
N SER A 38 -11.70 -10.96 -2.59
CA SER A 38 -11.95 -9.56 -2.22
C SER A 38 -13.04 -8.98 -3.12
N ARG A 39 -14.14 -8.52 -2.51
CA ARG A 39 -15.22 -7.79 -3.19
C ARG A 39 -14.81 -6.36 -3.59
N TRP A 40 -13.55 -5.99 -3.42
CA TRP A 40 -13.03 -4.69 -3.77
C TRP A 40 -12.71 -4.64 -5.27
N PRO A 41 -13.45 -3.86 -6.07
CA PRO A 41 -13.44 -3.98 -7.52
C PRO A 41 -12.15 -3.49 -8.21
N PHE A 42 -11.22 -2.84 -7.49
CA PHE A 42 -9.99 -2.26 -8.06
C PHE A 42 -8.69 -2.67 -7.35
N LEU A 43 -8.75 -3.49 -6.29
CA LEU A 43 -7.59 -3.88 -5.45
C LEU A 43 -7.56 -5.39 -5.18
N LYS A 44 -8.03 -6.21 -6.14
CA LYS A 44 -7.90 -7.66 -6.03
C LYS A 44 -6.41 -8.01 -5.97
N GLY A 45 -6.00 -8.66 -4.89
CA GLY A 45 -4.60 -9.09 -4.65
C GLY A 45 -3.68 -8.04 -4.02
N CYS A 46 -4.07 -6.75 -3.94
CA CYS A 46 -3.13 -5.69 -3.57
C CYS A 46 -2.80 -5.65 -2.07
N CYS A 47 -3.79 -5.63 -1.19
CA CYS A 47 -3.56 -5.66 0.25
C CYS A 47 -4.61 -6.47 1.01
N THR A 48 -4.20 -7.10 2.11
CA THR A 48 -5.02 -7.94 3.00
C THR A 48 -5.06 -7.40 4.42
N CYS A 49 -3.94 -6.87 4.94
CA CYS A 49 -3.91 -6.18 6.23
C CYS A 49 -2.73 -5.21 6.36
N TRP A 50 -2.87 -4.27 7.31
CA TRP A 50 -1.83 -3.33 7.69
C TRP A 50 -1.64 -3.31 9.20
N SER A 51 -0.43 -2.99 9.62
CA SER A 51 -0.11 -2.55 10.96
C SER A 51 0.85 -1.36 10.90
N ALA A 52 1.40 -0.97 12.05
CA ALA A 52 2.32 0.15 12.13
C ALA A 52 3.63 -0.04 11.33
N ASP A 53 4.04 -1.29 11.11
CA ASP A 53 5.35 -1.67 10.56
C ASP A 53 5.27 -2.86 9.59
N LEU A 54 4.05 -3.28 9.21
CA LEU A 54 3.81 -4.39 8.31
C LEU A 54 2.65 -4.12 7.36
N ILE A 55 2.83 -4.50 6.10
CA ILE A 55 1.82 -4.56 5.04
C ILE A 55 1.74 -6.01 4.58
N ALA A 56 0.57 -6.63 4.64
CA ALA A 56 0.34 -7.95 4.07
C ALA A 56 -0.37 -7.82 2.73
N VAL A 57 0.26 -8.32 1.67
CA VAL A 57 -0.22 -8.22 0.29
C VAL A 57 -0.52 -9.61 -0.28
N GLY A 58 -1.21 -9.68 -1.42
CA GLY A 58 -1.29 -10.94 -2.18
C GLY A 58 0.04 -11.24 -2.87
N SER A 59 0.35 -12.52 -3.05
CA SER A 59 1.56 -12.95 -3.76
C SER A 59 1.64 -12.42 -5.19
N ASP A 60 0.49 -12.29 -5.86
CA ASP A 60 0.37 -11.71 -7.21
C ASP A 60 0.79 -10.23 -7.26
N PHE A 61 0.39 -9.45 -6.27
CA PHE A 61 0.82 -8.06 -6.17
C PHE A 61 2.30 -7.94 -5.77
N ALA A 62 2.77 -8.78 -4.85
CA ALA A 62 4.18 -8.83 -4.48
C ALA A 62 5.07 -9.15 -5.69
N ASP A 63 4.68 -10.15 -6.49
CA ASP A 63 5.37 -10.51 -7.73
C ASP A 63 5.35 -9.35 -8.73
N LEU A 64 4.20 -8.69 -8.91
CA LEU A 64 4.07 -7.54 -9.80
C LEU A 64 5.00 -6.39 -9.37
N LEU A 65 5.03 -6.06 -8.07
CA LEU A 65 5.88 -5.00 -7.53
C LEU A 65 7.38 -5.32 -7.68
N LEU A 66 7.79 -6.56 -7.40
CA LEU A 66 9.19 -6.98 -7.46
C LEU A 66 9.74 -7.09 -8.88
N ASN A 67 8.87 -7.38 -9.84
CA ASN A 67 9.25 -7.57 -11.25
C ASN A 67 8.98 -6.33 -12.11
N ASP A 68 8.45 -5.24 -11.55
CA ASP A 68 8.27 -3.97 -12.26
C ASP A 68 9.61 -3.22 -12.35
N PRO A 69 10.20 -3.04 -13.55
CA PRO A 69 11.47 -2.34 -13.71
C PRO A 69 11.44 -0.90 -13.18
N ALA A 70 10.28 -0.24 -13.22
CA ALA A 70 10.15 1.12 -12.70
C ALA A 70 10.32 1.17 -11.18
N VAL A 71 10.02 0.07 -10.47
CA VAL A 71 10.17 -0.01 -9.00
C VAL A 71 11.63 -0.07 -8.58
N ALA A 72 12.51 -0.66 -9.40
CA ALA A 72 13.93 -0.75 -9.12
C ALA A 72 14.63 0.62 -9.06
N GLU A 73 14.08 1.62 -9.75
CA GLU A 73 14.62 2.99 -9.81
C GLU A 73 14.10 3.89 -8.68
N ILE A 74 13.14 3.43 -7.86
CA ILE A 74 12.55 4.23 -6.80
C ILE A 74 13.50 4.28 -5.60
N THR A 75 13.80 5.49 -5.13
CA THR A 75 14.66 5.71 -3.97
C THR A 75 14.02 6.66 -2.96
N GLN A 76 14.69 6.86 -1.82
CA GLN A 76 14.28 7.81 -0.79
C GLN A 76 14.40 9.27 -1.24
N GLU A 77 15.27 9.55 -2.21
CA GLU A 77 15.48 10.86 -2.82
C GLU A 77 14.47 11.16 -3.93
N SER A 78 13.98 10.13 -4.60
CA SER A 78 12.93 10.22 -5.63
C SER A 78 11.77 9.27 -5.33
N PRO A 79 11.02 9.50 -4.24
CA PRO A 79 9.97 8.59 -3.81
C PRO A 79 8.71 8.73 -4.66
N VAL A 80 7.93 7.65 -4.74
CA VAL A 80 6.62 7.65 -5.39
C VAL A 80 5.53 8.04 -4.40
N MET A 81 4.60 8.86 -4.88
CA MET A 81 3.36 9.26 -4.22
C MET A 81 2.18 8.93 -5.13
N VAL A 82 0.98 8.79 -4.55
CA VAL A 82 -0.25 8.66 -5.34
C VAL A 82 -0.52 9.96 -6.08
N GLN A 83 -0.45 9.91 -7.40
CA GLN A 83 -0.67 11.10 -8.23
C GLN A 83 -2.11 11.58 -8.12
N GLY A 84 -2.27 12.90 -7.90
CA GLY A 84 -3.59 13.51 -7.67
C GLY A 84 -4.24 13.12 -6.33
N GLY A 85 -3.52 12.42 -5.45
CA GLY A 85 -4.04 11.97 -4.15
C GLY A 85 -5.19 10.97 -4.25
N THR A 86 -5.31 10.27 -5.38
CA THR A 86 -6.36 9.28 -5.63
C THR A 86 -5.89 8.16 -6.55
N LEU A 87 -6.21 6.93 -6.16
CA LEU A 87 -6.10 5.72 -6.98
C LEU A 87 -7.36 5.49 -7.83
N SER A 88 -8.53 5.93 -7.36
CA SER A 88 -9.82 5.51 -7.90
C SER A 88 -10.47 6.48 -8.88
N ASN A 89 -9.94 7.71 -9.04
CA ASN A 89 -10.53 8.72 -9.91
C ASN A 89 -9.64 9.02 -11.15
N PRO A 90 -9.89 8.36 -12.29
CA PRO A 90 -9.10 8.55 -13.50
C PRO A 90 -9.09 9.98 -14.02
N GLN A 91 -10.19 10.73 -13.86
CA GLN A 91 -10.27 12.12 -14.34
C GLN A 91 -9.31 13.03 -13.58
N VAL A 92 -9.25 12.89 -12.25
CA VAL A 92 -8.31 13.65 -11.41
C VAL A 92 -6.87 13.28 -11.72
N ARG A 93 -6.60 11.98 -11.93
CA ARG A 93 -5.25 11.48 -12.28
C ARG A 93 -4.78 12.02 -13.63
N LEU A 94 -5.64 11.96 -14.65
CA LEU A 94 -5.34 12.48 -15.97
C LEU A 94 -5.13 14.01 -15.94
N ALA A 95 -5.86 14.75 -15.11
CA ALA A 95 -5.72 16.20 -14.99
C ALA A 95 -4.35 16.63 -14.42
N VAL A 96 -3.67 15.77 -13.65
CA VAL A 96 -2.30 16.00 -13.16
C VAL A 96 -1.23 15.34 -14.05
N GLY A 97 -1.61 14.84 -15.23
CA GLY A 97 -0.71 14.18 -16.17
C GLY A 97 -0.33 12.74 -15.82
N ALA A 98 -1.01 12.11 -14.85
CA ALA A 98 -0.76 10.73 -14.46
C ALA A 98 -1.60 9.74 -15.29
N PRO A 99 -1.16 8.48 -15.42
CA PRO A 99 -1.95 7.44 -16.05
C PRO A 99 -3.31 7.26 -15.35
N GLY A 100 -4.36 6.96 -16.13
CA GLY A 100 -5.72 6.78 -15.60
C GLY A 100 -5.85 5.60 -14.62
N THR A 101 -4.95 4.62 -14.71
CA THR A 101 -4.82 3.49 -13.78
C THR A 101 -3.58 3.69 -12.91
N PRO A 102 -3.63 3.42 -11.60
CA PRO A 102 -2.47 3.53 -10.73
C PRO A 102 -1.41 2.46 -10.99
N THR A 103 -0.15 2.81 -10.79
CA THR A 103 0.97 1.87 -10.82
C THR A 103 1.07 1.06 -9.52
N ALA A 104 1.84 -0.03 -9.55
CA ALA A 104 2.13 -0.83 -8.35
C ALA A 104 2.80 0.00 -7.24
N ALA A 105 3.71 0.89 -7.64
CA ALA A 105 4.40 1.81 -6.75
C ALA A 105 3.44 2.82 -6.10
N GLU A 106 2.45 3.34 -6.85
CA GLU A 106 1.41 4.21 -6.29
C GLU A 106 0.51 3.46 -5.32
N ILE A 107 0.13 2.23 -5.64
CA ILE A 107 -0.62 1.37 -4.72
C ILE A 107 0.20 1.16 -3.43
N MET A 108 1.49 0.83 -3.53
CA MET A 108 2.35 0.71 -2.35
C MET A 108 2.43 2.01 -1.54
N ALA A 109 2.52 3.17 -2.20
CA ALA A 109 2.49 4.47 -1.51
C ALA A 109 1.18 4.66 -0.72
N HIS A 110 0.03 4.31 -1.30
CA HIS A 110 -1.25 4.29 -0.58
C HIS A 110 -1.22 3.35 0.63
N GLU A 111 -0.69 2.13 0.47
CA GLU A 111 -0.58 1.17 1.57
C GLU A 111 0.32 1.67 2.71
N ILE A 112 1.37 2.45 2.38
CA ILE A 112 2.21 3.11 3.38
C ILE A 112 1.42 4.19 4.13
N GLY A 113 0.52 4.92 3.45
CA GLY A 113 -0.43 5.83 4.09
C GLY A 113 -1.29 5.12 5.15
N HIS A 114 -1.78 3.92 4.85
CA HIS A 114 -2.50 3.06 5.80
C HIS A 114 -1.64 2.66 7.00
N THR A 115 -0.34 2.35 6.82
CA THR A 115 0.55 2.08 7.98
C THR A 115 0.72 3.30 8.90
N ALA A 116 0.73 4.51 8.34
CA ALA A 116 0.82 5.73 9.13
C ALA A 116 -0.48 6.00 9.92
N GLN A 117 -1.63 5.76 9.29
CA GLN A 117 -2.92 5.76 9.98
C GLN A 117 -2.96 4.70 11.09
N ALA A 118 -2.41 3.50 10.86
CA ALA A 118 -2.30 2.46 11.88
C ALA A 118 -1.46 2.91 13.08
N ARG A 119 -0.37 3.64 12.86
CA ARG A 119 0.44 4.24 13.93
C ARG A 119 -0.31 5.34 14.68
N ARG A 120 -1.03 6.20 13.96
CA ARG A 120 -1.79 7.31 14.54
C ARG A 120 -2.95 6.83 15.39
N TYR A 121 -3.73 5.88 14.89
CA TYR A 121 -4.94 5.38 15.54
C TYR A 121 -4.68 4.20 16.48
N ARG A 122 -3.51 3.54 16.40
CA ARG A 122 -3.10 2.42 17.26
C ARG A 122 -4.20 1.35 17.33
N PHE A 123 -4.66 0.99 18.53
CA PHE A 123 -5.70 -0.01 18.74
C PHE A 123 -7.08 0.39 18.15
N LEU A 124 -7.31 1.68 17.88
CA LEU A 124 -8.52 2.16 17.20
C LEU A 124 -8.46 1.96 15.68
N TYR A 125 -7.30 1.62 15.12
CA TYR A 125 -7.16 1.45 13.67
C TYR A 125 -8.00 0.29 13.15
N LEU A 126 -7.92 -0.89 13.77
CA LEU A 126 -8.68 -2.07 13.33
C LEU A 126 -10.21 -1.85 13.31
N PRO A 127 -10.85 -1.29 14.36
CA PRO A 127 -12.28 -1.02 14.30
C PRO A 127 -12.63 0.09 13.30
N LEU A 128 -11.77 1.12 13.13
CA LEU A 128 -11.97 2.16 12.13
C LEU A 128 -11.90 1.57 10.71
N VAL A 129 -10.83 0.84 10.39
CA VAL A 129 -10.63 0.20 9.10
C VAL A 129 -11.78 -0.74 8.76
N GLY A 130 -12.15 -1.63 9.68
CA GLY A 130 -13.26 -2.56 9.45
C GLY A 130 -14.62 -1.88 9.17
N ALA A 131 -14.79 -0.63 9.65
CA ALA A 131 -15.98 0.17 9.42
C ALA A 131 -15.91 1.03 8.15
N VAL A 132 -14.76 1.63 7.84
CA VAL A 132 -14.67 2.71 6.84
C VAL A 132 -14.01 2.29 5.53
N THR A 133 -13.12 1.30 5.52
CA THR A 133 -12.43 0.94 4.28
C THR A 133 -13.41 0.45 3.24
N ARG A 134 -14.47 -0.27 3.64
CA ARG A 134 -15.55 -0.74 2.73
C ARG A 134 -16.10 0.30 1.75
N PHE A 135 -15.94 1.60 2.02
CA PHE A 135 -16.44 2.67 1.16
C PHE A 135 -15.45 3.17 0.10
N GLY A 136 -14.19 2.74 0.12
CA GLY A 136 -13.16 3.11 -0.86
C GLY A 136 -12.83 4.61 -0.88
N GLU A 137 -12.02 5.03 -1.85
CA GLU A 137 -11.84 6.44 -2.19
C GLU A 137 -13.08 7.03 -2.86
N GLY A 138 -13.26 8.35 -2.74
CA GLY A 138 -14.39 9.02 -3.38
C GLY A 138 -14.69 10.42 -2.84
N PRO A 139 -15.71 11.08 -3.39
CA PRO A 139 -16.02 12.47 -3.08
C PRO A 139 -16.79 12.65 -1.77
N ARG A 140 -17.23 11.57 -1.12
CA ARG A 140 -18.08 11.66 0.08
C ARG A 140 -17.22 11.72 1.34
N TRP A 141 -17.77 12.31 2.40
CA TRP A 141 -17.04 12.52 3.66
C TRP A 141 -16.56 11.21 4.31
N TRP A 142 -17.29 10.11 4.10
CA TRP A 142 -16.91 8.79 4.63
C TRP A 142 -15.75 8.14 3.86
N ASN A 143 -15.39 8.66 2.68
CA ASN A 143 -14.19 8.25 1.94
C ASN A 143 -12.92 8.91 2.49
N ARG A 144 -13.03 9.84 3.44
CA ARG A 144 -11.92 10.64 3.95
C ARG A 144 -10.74 9.80 4.43
N PHE A 145 -11.00 8.65 5.04
CA PHE A 145 -9.95 7.75 5.52
C PHE A 145 -9.09 7.21 4.37
N GLU A 146 -9.71 6.70 3.31
CA GLU A 146 -9.01 6.19 2.12
C GLU A 146 -8.33 7.31 1.34
N ASN A 147 -9.01 8.45 1.17
CA ASN A 147 -8.43 9.62 0.51
C ASN A 147 -7.20 10.15 1.28
N GLU A 148 -7.25 10.14 2.62
CA GLU A 148 -6.11 10.56 3.44
C GLU A 148 -4.91 9.63 3.22
N ALA A 149 -5.11 8.30 3.21
CA ALA A 149 -4.04 7.33 2.97
C ALA A 149 -3.32 7.61 1.64
N SER A 150 -4.07 7.83 0.55
CA SER A 150 -3.51 8.20 -0.75
C SER A 150 -2.80 9.54 -0.74
N SER A 151 -3.32 10.52 -0.02
CA SER A 151 -2.75 11.87 -0.03
C SER A 151 -1.43 12.00 0.73
N ILE A 152 -1.12 11.08 1.64
CA ILE A 152 0.02 11.25 2.56
C ILE A 152 1.17 10.28 2.34
N GLY A 153 0.93 9.11 1.77
CA GLY A 153 1.92 8.03 1.72
C GLY A 153 3.04 8.27 0.69
N GLN A 154 4.27 7.89 1.06
CA GLN A 154 5.46 7.95 0.21
C GLN A 154 6.17 6.61 0.20
N PHE A 155 6.36 6.04 -0.99
CA PHE A 155 7.12 4.81 -1.22
C PHE A 155 8.54 5.17 -1.70
N GLY A 156 9.55 4.80 -0.91
CA GLY A 156 10.96 5.10 -1.15
C GLY A 156 11.77 3.92 -1.69
N GLY A 157 11.09 2.93 -2.28
CA GLY A 157 11.73 1.78 -2.90
C GLY A 157 11.86 0.55 -2.01
N ILE A 158 12.30 -0.53 -2.63
CA ILE A 158 12.55 -1.82 -1.97
C ILE A 158 13.93 -1.78 -1.33
N VAL A 159 14.04 -2.28 -0.10
CA VAL A 159 15.30 -2.34 0.62
C VAL A 159 16.20 -3.40 -0.03
N PRO A 160 17.40 -3.04 -0.51
CA PRO A 160 18.29 -3.98 -1.17
C PRO A 160 18.62 -5.20 -0.29
N GLY A 161 18.59 -6.40 -0.89
CA GLY A 161 18.91 -7.65 -0.20
C GLY A 161 17.91 -8.09 0.87
N SER A 162 16.74 -7.44 0.97
CA SER A 162 15.72 -7.78 1.98
C SER A 162 14.75 -8.88 1.56
N ILE A 163 14.84 -9.38 0.32
CA ILE A 163 13.91 -10.36 -0.23
C ILE A 163 14.21 -11.73 0.39
N GLU A 164 13.23 -12.28 1.08
CA GLU A 164 13.25 -13.57 1.76
C GLU A 164 12.18 -14.47 1.14
N MET A 165 12.57 -15.69 0.74
CA MET A 165 11.65 -16.72 0.28
C MET A 165 11.79 -17.92 1.21
N SER A 166 10.74 -18.21 1.99
CA SER A 166 10.69 -19.43 2.79
C SER A 166 10.06 -20.56 1.96
N SER A 167 10.79 -21.65 1.78
CA SER A 167 10.32 -22.92 1.18
C SER A 167 9.34 -23.67 2.08
#